data_AF-A0A1X7JXB2-F1
#
_entry.id   AF-A0A1X7JXB2-F1
#
_cell.length_a   1.000
_cell.length_b   1.000
_cell.length_c   1.000
_cell.angle_alpha   90.00
_cell.angle_beta   90.00
_cell.angle_gamma   90.00
#
_symmetry.space_group_name_H-M   'P 1'
#
loop_
_entity.id
_entity.type
_entity.pdbx_description
1 polymer ?
#
loop_
_entity_poly.entity_id
_entity_poly.type
_entity_poly.pdbx_seq_one_letter_code
_entity_poly.pdbx_strand_id
1 'polypeptide(L)'
;MIDHEKVQAALSARIDGEPSPLSDDIVDSHLAVCEDCQRFHDEALALSRRLRFIEPDDGGMTPPADLSEVIIAGVEPEWRRAASARTVGLAVSRVLLVIAGVLWVVWGIQLLGSAGGLNPVIDGVSAPGADPATASLLVDAAAVRFSFALGLFTVAWKPRLVSSLLVVLGALWTFLFGFLVRDFVLDTVESGQVMGLLLLLLTLLSLAWAWLSHHGYVSVRALLRELGSGPV
;
A
#
# COMPACT_ATOMS: atom_id res chain seq x y z
N MET A 1 0.64 40.70 33.26
CA MET A 1 2.03 40.41 33.70
C MET A 1 1.95 39.17 34.57
N ILE A 2 2.45 38.06 34.06
CA ILE A 2 2.53 36.80 34.83
C ILE A 2 3.78 36.90 35.70
N ASP A 3 3.66 36.42 36.92
CA ASP A 3 4.75 36.41 37.89
C ASP A 3 5.84 35.40 37.47
N HIS A 4 7.10 35.84 37.47
CA HIS A 4 8.23 35.02 37.05
C HIS A 4 8.38 33.78 37.95
N GLU A 5 8.06 33.89 39.24
CA GLU A 5 8.12 32.77 40.19
C GLU A 5 7.20 31.61 39.77
N LYS A 6 6.01 31.92 39.24
CA LYS A 6 5.06 30.89 38.81
C LYS A 6 5.50 30.20 37.51
N VAL A 7 6.15 30.94 36.62
CA VAL A 7 6.70 30.39 35.37
C VAL A 7 7.90 29.51 35.67
N GLN A 8 8.80 29.94 36.57
CA GLN A 8 9.94 29.14 37.01
C GLN A 8 9.51 27.85 37.73
N ALA A 9 8.49 27.91 38.59
CA ALA A 9 7.92 26.73 39.23
C ALA A 9 7.33 25.74 38.21
N ALA A 10 6.61 26.23 37.20
CA ALA A 10 6.09 25.40 36.11
C ALA A 10 7.21 24.76 35.25
N LEU A 11 8.27 25.52 34.96
CA LEU A 11 9.44 25.00 34.25
C LEU A 11 10.18 23.90 35.03
N SER A 12 10.32 24.08 36.35
CA SER A 12 10.91 23.06 37.23
C SER A 12 10.05 21.80 37.27
N ALA A 13 8.75 21.95 37.51
CA ALA A 13 7.80 20.82 37.53
C ALA A 13 7.86 20.03 36.21
N ARG A 14 7.99 20.72 35.08
CA ARG A 14 8.15 20.08 33.76
C ARG A 14 9.44 19.28 33.62
N ILE A 15 10.56 19.75 34.18
CA ILE A 15 11.84 19.04 34.15
C ILE A 15 11.77 17.76 35.00
N ASP A 16 11.06 17.81 36.13
CA ASP A 16 10.91 16.70 37.07
C ASP A 16 9.72 15.76 36.75
N GLY A 17 8.89 16.11 35.76
CA GLY A 17 7.71 15.35 35.36
C GLY A 17 6.52 15.47 36.30
N GLU A 18 6.51 16.50 37.15
CA GLU A 18 5.45 16.80 38.10
C GLU A 18 4.32 17.63 37.46
N PRO A 19 3.09 17.60 38.03
CA PRO A 19 1.99 18.40 37.53
C PRO A 19 2.29 19.90 37.60
N SER A 20 2.26 20.56 36.44
CA SER A 20 2.52 22.00 36.33
C SER A 20 1.35 22.83 36.88
N PRO A 21 1.62 23.91 37.64
CA PRO A 21 0.60 24.86 38.12
C PRO A 21 0.07 25.80 37.01
N LEU A 22 0.70 25.83 35.84
CA LEU A 22 0.33 26.65 34.68
C LEU A 22 0.24 25.80 33.41
N SER A 23 -0.61 26.19 32.48
CA SER A 23 -0.68 25.54 31.16
C SER A 23 0.60 25.78 30.36
N ASP A 24 1.07 24.75 29.64
CA ASP A 24 2.32 24.78 28.88
C ASP A 24 2.35 25.91 27.83
N ASP A 25 1.24 26.20 27.15
CA ASP A 25 1.14 27.28 26.16
C ASP A 25 1.48 28.68 26.75
N ILE A 26 1.12 28.91 28.02
CA ILE A 26 1.39 30.17 28.73
C ILE A 26 2.87 30.24 29.14
N VAL A 27 3.45 29.11 29.54
CA VAL A 27 4.85 29.01 29.92
C VAL A 27 5.75 29.21 28.70
N ASP A 28 5.43 28.58 27.58
CA ASP A 28 6.22 28.65 26.34
C ASP A 28 6.17 30.04 25.70
N SER A 29 4.99 30.69 25.71
CA SER A 29 4.85 32.07 25.22
C SER A 29 5.62 33.08 26.08
N HIS A 30 5.68 32.88 27.40
CA HIS A 30 6.50 33.72 28.29
C HIS A 30 7.99 33.45 28.12
N LEU A 31 8.39 32.17 28.00
CA LEU A 31 9.77 31.74 27.80
C LEU A 31 10.33 32.24 26.46
N ALA A 32 9.51 32.41 25.42
CA ALA A 32 9.94 32.97 24.14
C ALA A 32 10.41 34.44 24.22
N VAL A 33 9.97 35.19 25.23
CA VAL A 33 10.18 36.65 25.32
C VAL A 33 11.03 37.06 26.53
N CYS A 34 11.02 36.28 27.62
CA CYS A 34 11.70 36.64 28.87
C CYS A 34 13.09 36.01 28.99
N GLU A 35 14.15 36.84 28.89
CA GLU A 35 15.55 36.41 29.04
C GLU A 35 15.86 35.79 30.42
N ASP A 36 15.21 36.28 31.49
CA ASP A 36 15.42 35.75 32.84
C ASP A 36 14.91 34.32 33.00
N CYS A 37 13.74 34.00 32.42
CA CYS A 37 13.19 32.65 32.46
C CYS A 37 13.93 31.69 31.53
N GLN A 38 14.47 32.17 30.40
CA GLN A 38 15.35 31.37 29.53
C GLN A 38 16.62 30.97 30.27
N ARG A 39 17.29 31.92 30.94
CA ARG A 39 18.49 31.66 31.73
C ARG A 39 18.24 30.67 32.87
N PHE A 40 17.15 30.85 33.62
CA PHE A 40 16.76 29.91 34.68
C PHE A 40 16.56 28.49 34.13
N HIS A 41 15.86 28.35 33.00
CA HIS A 41 15.62 27.05 32.37
C HIS A 41 16.93 26.38 31.90
N ASP A 42 17.84 27.14 31.30
CA ASP A 42 19.15 26.63 30.87
C ASP A 42 20.03 26.20 32.04
N GLU A 43 20.02 26.95 33.14
CA GLU A 43 20.71 26.61 34.39
C GLU A 43 20.12 25.35 35.04
N ALA A 44 18.79 25.24 35.10
CA ALA A 44 18.10 24.06 35.63
C ALA A 44 18.39 22.81 34.79
N LEU A 45 18.39 22.92 33.46
CA LEU A 45 18.77 21.83 32.56
C LEU A 45 20.25 21.46 32.69
N ALA A 46 21.15 22.45 32.86
CA ALA A 46 22.56 22.21 33.08
C ALA A 46 22.82 21.47 34.41
N LEU A 47 22.09 21.84 35.46
CA LEU A 47 22.15 21.17 36.76
C LEU A 47 21.62 19.73 36.67
N SER A 48 20.46 19.52 36.08
CA SER A 48 19.87 18.19 35.87
C SER A 48 20.83 17.27 35.11
N ARG A 49 21.47 17.77 34.04
CA ARG A 49 22.51 17.02 33.32
C ARG A 49 23.69 16.64 34.21
N ARG A 50 24.21 17.55 35.05
CA ARG A 50 25.33 17.25 35.96
C ARG A 50 24.95 16.20 36.99
N LEU A 51 23.74 16.25 37.53
CA LEU A 51 23.24 15.28 38.49
C LEU A 51 23.04 13.90 37.86
N ARG A 52 22.63 13.83 36.58
CA ARG A 52 22.43 12.58 35.85
C ARG A 52 23.72 11.76 35.62
N PHE A 53 24.90 12.38 35.73
CA PHE A 53 26.20 11.73 35.57
C PHE A 53 26.92 11.42 36.89
N ILE A 54 26.29 11.71 38.05
CA ILE A 54 26.80 11.23 39.33
C ILE A 54 26.43 9.75 39.42
N GLU A 55 27.29 8.91 38.86
CA GLU A 55 27.24 7.48 39.04
C GLU A 55 27.60 7.20 40.51
N PRO A 56 26.72 6.56 41.30
CA PRO A 56 27.06 6.22 42.67
C PRO A 56 28.27 5.26 42.67
N ASP A 57 29.27 5.53 43.53
CA ASP A 57 30.46 4.68 43.72
C ASP A 57 30.10 3.20 44.02
N ASP A 58 28.85 2.96 44.44
CA ASP A 58 28.31 1.65 44.80
C ASP A 58 27.73 0.87 43.61
N GLY A 59 27.91 1.30 42.37
CA GLY A 59 27.54 0.54 41.15
C GLY A 59 26.04 0.20 41.03
N GLY A 60 25.18 0.84 41.82
CA GLY A 60 23.77 0.44 41.99
C GLY A 60 22.83 0.85 40.87
N MET A 61 23.30 1.65 39.89
CA MET A 61 22.47 2.18 38.80
C MET A 61 23.11 1.99 37.42
N THR A 62 24.05 1.04 37.27
CA THR A 62 24.49 0.62 35.94
C THR A 62 23.38 -0.27 35.37
N PRO A 63 22.69 0.14 34.29
CA PRO A 63 21.66 -0.70 33.69
C PRO A 63 22.30 -2.03 33.26
N PRO A 64 21.69 -3.20 33.54
CA PRO A 64 22.18 -4.48 33.03
C PRO A 64 22.46 -4.37 31.52
N ALA A 65 23.62 -4.83 31.06
CA ALA A 65 24.03 -4.74 29.65
C ALA A 65 22.98 -5.31 28.68
N ASP A 66 22.16 -6.24 29.17
CA ASP A 66 21.12 -6.95 28.42
C ASP A 66 19.78 -6.21 28.31
N LEU A 67 19.60 -5.03 28.93
CA LEU A 67 18.35 -4.26 28.77
C LEU A 67 18.13 -3.84 27.31
N SER A 68 19.20 -3.57 26.58
CA SER A 68 19.15 -3.32 25.13
C SER A 68 18.56 -4.52 24.39
N GLU A 69 18.99 -5.73 24.75
CA GLU A 69 18.53 -6.97 24.14
C GLU A 69 17.08 -7.30 24.54
N VAL A 70 16.68 -7.03 25.79
CA VAL A 70 15.31 -7.21 26.28
C VAL A 70 14.33 -6.20 25.65
N ILE A 71 14.74 -4.94 25.50
CA ILE A 71 13.92 -3.91 24.84
C ILE A 71 13.79 -4.23 23.35
N ILE A 72 14.88 -4.60 22.68
CA ILE A 72 14.83 -5.05 21.28
C ILE A 72 13.94 -6.30 21.16
N ALA A 73 14.10 -7.30 22.02
CA ALA A 73 13.28 -8.51 22.04
C ALA A 73 11.79 -8.23 22.36
N GLY A 74 11.47 -7.15 23.08
CA GLY A 74 10.11 -6.71 23.35
C GLY A 74 9.42 -6.06 22.14
N VAL A 75 10.18 -5.36 21.29
CA VAL A 75 9.65 -4.62 20.12
C VAL A 75 9.73 -5.44 18.82
N GLU A 76 10.73 -6.32 18.70
CA GLU A 76 10.93 -7.26 17.59
C GLU A 76 9.68 -8.09 17.23
N PRO A 77 8.87 -8.64 18.16
CA PRO A 77 7.72 -9.48 17.79
C PRO A 77 6.63 -8.71 17.05
N GLU A 78 6.42 -7.43 17.34
CA GLU A 78 5.43 -6.61 16.64
C GLU A 78 5.92 -6.21 15.25
N TRP A 79 7.19 -5.81 15.15
CA TRP A 79 7.82 -5.47 13.87
C TRP A 79 7.93 -6.69 12.96
N ARG A 80 8.27 -7.86 13.51
CA ARG A 80 8.40 -9.12 12.77
C ARG A 80 7.05 -9.66 12.32
N ARG A 81 5.97 -9.51 13.10
CA ARG A 81 4.60 -9.84 12.65
C ARG A 81 4.12 -8.91 11.53
N ALA A 82 4.38 -7.61 11.64
CA ALA A 82 4.03 -6.66 10.59
C ALA A 82 4.85 -6.89 9.30
N ALA A 83 6.14 -7.18 9.45
CA ALA A 83 7.01 -7.55 8.33
C ALA A 83 6.63 -8.89 7.71
N SER A 84 6.33 -9.92 8.51
CA SER A 84 5.92 -11.24 8.02
C SER A 84 4.57 -11.19 7.32
N ALA A 85 3.61 -10.41 7.82
CA ALA A 85 2.33 -10.23 7.16
C ALA A 85 2.49 -9.55 5.78
N ARG A 86 3.42 -8.60 5.65
CA ARG A 86 3.76 -7.98 4.36
C ARG A 86 4.44 -8.95 3.41
N THR A 87 5.40 -9.75 3.86
CA THR A 87 6.09 -10.72 3.00
C THR A 87 5.16 -11.84 2.56
N VAL A 88 4.30 -12.35 3.45
CA VAL A 88 3.26 -13.33 3.11
C VAL A 88 2.23 -12.73 2.15
N GLY A 89 1.79 -11.49 2.38
CA GLY A 89 0.86 -10.79 1.49
C GLY A 89 1.40 -10.64 0.06
N LEU A 90 2.68 -10.30 -0.07
CA LEU A 90 3.37 -10.21 -1.36
C LEU A 90 3.59 -11.58 -2.02
N ALA A 91 3.85 -12.63 -1.24
CA ALA A 91 3.96 -13.98 -1.78
C ALA A 91 2.61 -14.47 -2.33
N VAL A 92 1.54 -14.27 -1.56
CA VAL A 92 0.17 -14.62 -1.99
C VAL A 92 -0.23 -13.82 -3.23
N SER A 93 0.06 -12.51 -3.27
CA SER A 93 -0.27 -11.69 -4.44
C SER A 93 0.45 -12.17 -5.69
N ARG A 94 1.73 -12.54 -5.60
CA ARG A 94 2.49 -13.13 -6.72
C ARG A 94 1.85 -14.41 -7.23
N VAL A 95 1.47 -15.31 -6.32
CA VAL A 95 0.80 -16.57 -6.70
C VAL A 95 -0.51 -16.29 -7.41
N LEU A 96 -1.34 -15.38 -6.89
CA LEU A 96 -2.61 -14.99 -7.52
C LEU A 96 -2.40 -14.38 -8.92
N LEU A 97 -1.40 -13.51 -9.09
CA LEU A 97 -1.08 -12.90 -10.38
C LEU A 97 -0.58 -13.95 -11.39
N VAL A 98 0.23 -14.91 -10.96
CA VAL A 98 0.69 -16.00 -11.82
C VAL A 98 -0.48 -16.89 -12.24
N ILE A 99 -1.35 -17.29 -11.31
CA ILE A 99 -2.55 -18.08 -11.62
C ILE A 99 -3.44 -17.34 -12.62
N ALA A 100 -3.72 -16.05 -12.36
CA ALA A 100 -4.51 -15.23 -13.26
C ALA A 100 -3.87 -15.10 -14.66
N GLY A 101 -2.55 -14.93 -14.72
CA GLY A 101 -1.79 -14.92 -15.98
C GLY A 101 -1.92 -16.24 -16.75
N VAL A 102 -1.81 -17.38 -16.07
CA VAL A 102 -2.00 -18.71 -16.69
C VAL A 102 -3.43 -18.85 -17.24
N LEU A 103 -4.46 -18.43 -16.51
CA LEU A 103 -5.84 -18.47 -16.99
C LEU A 103 -6.02 -17.64 -18.27
N TRP A 104 -5.41 -16.45 -18.35
CA TRP A 104 -5.43 -15.63 -19.57
C TRP A 104 -4.69 -16.29 -20.74
N VAL A 105 -3.56 -16.97 -20.49
CA VAL A 105 -2.83 -17.73 -21.52
C VAL A 105 -3.68 -18.88 -22.05
N VAL A 106 -4.27 -19.69 -21.16
CA VAL A 106 -5.13 -20.82 -21.54
C VAL A 106 -6.28 -20.34 -22.40
N TRP A 107 -6.92 -19.23 -22.02
CA TRP A 107 -8.00 -18.65 -22.82
C TRP A 107 -7.50 -18.10 -24.16
N GLY A 108 -6.36 -17.42 -24.20
CA GLY A 108 -5.74 -16.97 -25.45
C GLY A 108 -5.49 -18.14 -26.42
N ILE A 109 -5.00 -19.28 -25.93
CA ILE A 109 -4.79 -20.50 -26.72
C ILE A 109 -6.11 -21.06 -27.24
N GLN A 110 -7.16 -21.10 -26.40
CA GLN A 110 -8.49 -21.55 -26.84
C GLN A 110 -9.04 -20.68 -27.98
N LEU A 111 -8.89 -19.36 -27.92
CA LEU A 111 -9.30 -18.48 -29.03
C LEU A 111 -8.54 -18.78 -30.32
N LEU A 112 -7.24 -19.04 -30.21
CA LEU A 112 -6.43 -19.35 -31.38
C LEU A 112 -6.84 -20.69 -32.03
N GLY A 113 -7.21 -21.67 -31.21
CA GLY A 113 -7.82 -22.92 -31.68
C GLY A 113 -9.15 -22.70 -32.40
N SER A 114 -10.03 -21.86 -31.84
CA SER A 114 -11.30 -21.48 -32.48
C SER A 114 -11.09 -20.72 -33.79
N ALA A 115 -10.11 -19.81 -33.85
CA ALA A 115 -9.76 -19.07 -35.05
C ALA A 115 -9.25 -19.97 -36.18
N GLY A 116 -8.42 -20.97 -35.84
CA GLY A 116 -7.91 -21.95 -36.80
C GLY A 116 -9.01 -22.78 -37.46
N GLY A 117 -10.11 -23.04 -36.75
CA GLY A 117 -11.29 -23.74 -37.29
C GLY A 117 -12.11 -22.92 -38.30
N LEU A 118 -11.96 -21.59 -38.30
CA LEU A 118 -12.72 -20.66 -39.17
C LEU A 118 -11.97 -20.24 -40.44
N ASN A 119 -10.69 -20.60 -40.56
CA ASN A 119 -9.88 -20.35 -41.77
C ASN A 119 -9.28 -21.64 -42.38
N PRO A 120 -10.08 -22.71 -42.63
CA PRO A 120 -9.58 -23.88 -43.31
C PRO A 120 -9.33 -23.54 -44.79
N VAL A 121 -8.05 -23.49 -45.16
CA VAL A 121 -7.61 -23.40 -46.55
C VAL A 121 -7.28 -24.81 -47.01
N ILE A 122 -8.05 -25.32 -47.98
CA ILE A 122 -7.77 -26.60 -48.65
C ILE A 122 -7.42 -26.26 -50.09
N ASP A 123 -6.21 -26.64 -50.53
CA ASP A 123 -5.70 -26.39 -51.89
C ASP A 123 -5.80 -24.92 -52.35
N GLY A 124 -5.57 -23.96 -51.42
CA GLY A 124 -5.59 -22.52 -51.72
C GLY A 124 -6.98 -21.91 -51.86
N VAL A 125 -8.05 -22.68 -51.64
CA VAL A 125 -9.45 -22.22 -51.66
C VAL A 125 -10.02 -22.33 -50.25
N SER A 126 -10.63 -21.23 -49.76
CA SER A 126 -11.33 -21.23 -48.48
C SER A 126 -12.54 -22.18 -48.53
N ALA A 127 -12.66 -23.07 -47.56
CA ALA A 127 -13.78 -24.02 -47.53
C ALA A 127 -15.15 -23.30 -47.42
N PRO A 128 -16.24 -23.87 -47.95
CA PRO A 128 -17.59 -23.33 -47.76
C PRO A 128 -17.93 -23.30 -46.26
N GLY A 129 -17.99 -22.10 -45.67
CA GLY A 129 -18.17 -21.89 -44.23
C GLY A 129 -16.96 -21.26 -43.51
N ALA A 130 -15.86 -21.00 -44.23
CA ALA A 130 -14.76 -20.19 -43.70
C ALA A 130 -15.19 -18.73 -43.53
N ASP A 131 -14.89 -18.15 -42.37
CA ASP A 131 -15.10 -16.73 -42.05
C ASP A 131 -13.78 -16.10 -41.61
N PRO A 132 -13.00 -15.55 -42.56
CA PRO A 132 -11.67 -15.02 -42.27
C PRO A 132 -11.72 -13.75 -41.42
N ALA A 133 -12.82 -12.98 -41.46
CA ALA A 133 -12.96 -11.76 -40.67
C ALA A 133 -13.14 -12.07 -39.18
N THR A 134 -13.99 -13.05 -38.85
CA THR A 134 -14.14 -13.52 -37.47
C THR A 134 -12.85 -14.20 -36.99
N ALA A 135 -12.17 -14.96 -37.84
CA ALA A 135 -10.88 -15.56 -37.51
C ALA A 135 -9.82 -14.51 -37.13
N SER A 136 -9.71 -13.40 -37.88
CA SER A 136 -8.76 -12.33 -37.54
C SER A 136 -9.10 -11.64 -36.22
N LEU A 137 -10.39 -11.38 -35.95
CA LEU A 137 -10.83 -10.79 -34.68
C LEU A 137 -10.50 -11.68 -33.48
N LEU A 138 -10.62 -13.01 -33.63
CA LEU A 138 -10.24 -13.96 -32.58
C LEU A 138 -8.72 -13.99 -32.34
N VAL A 139 -7.92 -13.86 -33.39
CA VAL A 139 -6.45 -13.74 -33.28
C VAL A 139 -6.07 -12.45 -32.55
N ASP A 140 -6.66 -11.32 -32.91
CA ASP A 140 -6.42 -10.04 -32.23
C ASP A 140 -6.85 -10.12 -30.75
N ALA A 141 -8.00 -10.72 -30.47
CA ALA A 141 -8.47 -10.93 -29.12
C ALA A 141 -7.58 -11.90 -28.32
N ALA A 142 -6.93 -12.87 -28.97
CA ALA A 142 -5.93 -13.73 -28.35
C ALA A 142 -4.65 -12.93 -28.00
N ALA A 143 -4.18 -12.08 -28.90
CA ALA A 143 -3.01 -11.20 -28.68
C ALA A 143 -3.22 -10.28 -27.46
N VAL A 144 -4.43 -9.72 -27.31
CA VAL A 144 -4.80 -8.91 -26.14
C VAL A 144 -4.75 -9.74 -24.84
N ARG A 145 -5.25 -10.98 -24.84
CA ARG A 145 -5.18 -11.88 -23.67
C ARG A 145 -3.75 -12.21 -23.27
N PHE A 146 -2.89 -12.51 -24.25
CA PHE A 146 -1.46 -12.73 -24.00
C PHE A 146 -0.77 -11.48 -23.46
N SER A 147 -1.17 -10.29 -23.92
CA SER A 147 -0.65 -9.02 -23.40
C SER A 147 -1.01 -8.83 -21.91
N PHE A 148 -2.23 -9.19 -21.51
CA PHE A 148 -2.61 -9.17 -20.09
C PHE A 148 -1.80 -10.18 -19.27
N ALA A 149 -1.64 -11.41 -19.77
CA ALA A 149 -0.83 -12.41 -19.09
C ALA A 149 0.62 -11.93 -18.88
N LEU A 150 1.25 -11.37 -19.92
CA LEU A 150 2.60 -10.83 -19.84
C LEU A 150 2.67 -9.65 -18.84
N GLY A 151 1.68 -8.75 -18.84
CA GLY A 151 1.53 -7.70 -17.84
C GLY A 151 1.47 -8.24 -16.41
N LEU A 152 0.69 -9.29 -16.18
CA LEU A 152 0.55 -9.91 -14.86
C LEU A 152 1.85 -10.61 -14.41
N PHE A 153 2.54 -11.32 -15.32
CA PHE A 153 3.83 -11.94 -15.02
C PHE A 153 4.93 -10.92 -14.73
N THR A 154 4.98 -9.81 -15.49
CA THR A 154 5.94 -8.73 -15.25
C THR A 154 5.68 -8.03 -13.91
N VAL A 155 4.41 -7.84 -13.54
CA VAL A 155 4.04 -7.30 -12.22
C VAL A 155 4.36 -8.29 -11.09
N ALA A 156 4.17 -9.60 -11.30
CA ALA A 156 4.56 -10.62 -10.33
C ALA A 156 6.09 -10.60 -10.08
N TRP A 157 6.89 -10.39 -11.12
CA TRP A 157 8.34 -10.21 -11.01
C TRP A 157 8.71 -8.88 -10.35
N LYS A 158 8.11 -7.77 -10.81
CA LYS A 158 8.42 -6.40 -10.39
C LYS A 158 7.15 -5.65 -9.94
N PRO A 159 6.75 -5.79 -8.65
CA PRO A 159 5.53 -5.18 -8.11
C PRO A 159 5.46 -3.65 -8.15
N ARG A 160 6.57 -2.97 -8.44
CA ARG A 160 6.57 -1.50 -8.64
C ARG A 160 5.70 -1.04 -9.81
N LEU A 161 5.38 -1.94 -10.75
CA LEU A 161 4.57 -1.65 -11.93
C LEU A 161 3.05 -1.82 -11.70
N VAL A 162 2.61 -2.19 -10.49
CA VAL A 162 1.19 -2.48 -10.22
C VAL A 162 0.29 -1.27 -10.54
N SER A 163 0.70 -0.05 -10.15
CA SER A 163 -0.16 1.14 -10.27
C SER A 163 -0.54 1.45 -11.72
N SER A 164 0.39 1.34 -12.67
CA SER A 164 0.09 1.62 -14.08
C SER A 164 -0.83 0.57 -14.69
N LEU A 165 -0.58 -0.71 -14.39
CA LEU A 165 -1.40 -1.80 -14.92
C LEU A 165 -2.83 -1.78 -14.33
N LEU A 166 -2.97 -1.41 -13.06
CA LEU A 166 -4.27 -1.28 -12.39
C LEU A 166 -5.14 -0.21 -13.05
N VAL A 167 -4.57 0.96 -13.39
CA VAL A 167 -5.30 2.03 -14.10
C VAL A 167 -5.76 1.56 -15.49
N VAL A 168 -4.87 0.93 -16.26
CA VAL A 168 -5.18 0.49 -17.63
C VAL A 168 -6.25 -0.62 -17.63
N LEU A 169 -6.09 -1.66 -16.81
CA LEU A 169 -7.07 -2.75 -16.71
C LEU A 169 -8.38 -2.28 -16.06
N GLY A 170 -8.34 -1.30 -15.16
CA GLY A 170 -9.51 -0.72 -14.52
C GLY A 170 -10.38 0.05 -15.52
N ALA A 171 -9.74 0.84 -16.39
CA ALA A 171 -10.43 1.51 -17.49
C ALA A 171 -11.04 0.50 -18.46
N LEU A 172 -10.27 -0.52 -18.86
CA LEU A 172 -10.76 -1.59 -19.72
C LEU A 172 -11.99 -2.29 -19.13
N TRP A 173 -11.94 -2.66 -17.85
CA TRP A 173 -13.06 -3.31 -17.18
C TRP A 173 -14.30 -2.44 -17.16
N THR A 174 -14.14 -1.14 -16.90
CA THR A 174 -15.25 -0.17 -16.90
C THR A 174 -15.95 -0.11 -18.26
N PHE A 175 -15.18 -0.05 -19.35
CA PHE A 175 -15.75 -0.05 -20.71
C PHE A 175 -16.42 -1.38 -21.05
N LEU A 176 -15.78 -2.51 -20.75
CA LEU A 176 -16.35 -3.84 -21.00
C LEU A 176 -17.62 -4.08 -20.19
N PHE A 177 -17.69 -3.59 -18.95
CA PHE A 177 -18.90 -3.62 -18.15
C PHE A 177 -20.01 -2.78 -18.79
N GLY A 178 -19.70 -1.58 -19.30
CA GLY A 178 -20.64 -0.76 -20.05
C GLY A 178 -21.18 -1.46 -21.30
N PHE A 179 -20.32 -2.17 -22.05
CA PHE A 179 -20.75 -2.97 -23.20
C PHE A 179 -21.62 -4.17 -22.78
N LEU A 180 -21.30 -4.83 -21.67
CA LEU A 180 -22.15 -5.90 -21.14
C LEU A 180 -23.55 -5.38 -20.77
N VAL A 181 -23.63 -4.20 -20.15
CA VAL A 181 -24.93 -3.56 -19.83
C VAL A 181 -25.71 -3.26 -21.11
N ARG A 182 -25.05 -2.76 -22.16
CA ARG A 182 -25.67 -2.56 -23.48
C ARG A 182 -26.21 -3.88 -24.04
N ASP A 183 -25.40 -4.93 -24.05
CA ASP A 183 -25.78 -6.22 -24.64
C ASP A 183 -26.89 -6.91 -23.82
N PHE A 184 -26.94 -6.65 -22.51
CA PHE A 184 -28.05 -7.05 -21.64
C PHE A 184 -29.36 -6.35 -22.02
N VAL A 185 -29.32 -5.05 -22.34
CA VAL A 185 -30.50 -4.31 -22.81
C VAL A 185 -30.97 -4.78 -24.18
N LEU A 186 -30.04 -5.24 -25.03
CA LEU A 186 -30.32 -5.75 -26.38
C LEU A 186 -30.66 -7.24 -26.42
N ASP A 187 -30.65 -7.93 -25.26
CA ASP A 187 -30.83 -9.38 -25.13
C ASP A 187 -29.85 -10.21 -25.99
N THR A 188 -28.65 -9.68 -26.20
CA THR A 188 -27.57 -10.28 -27.00
C THR A 188 -26.39 -10.75 -26.15
N VAL A 189 -26.61 -11.02 -24.86
CA VAL A 189 -25.53 -11.38 -23.93
C VAL A 189 -24.99 -12.76 -24.24
N GLU A 190 -23.68 -12.82 -24.52
CA GLU A 190 -22.96 -14.08 -24.66
C GLU A 190 -22.39 -14.53 -23.31
N SER A 191 -22.47 -15.83 -23.00
CA SER A 191 -21.89 -16.40 -21.77
C SER A 191 -20.37 -16.17 -21.67
N GLY A 192 -19.66 -16.19 -22.80
CA GLY A 192 -18.23 -15.93 -22.88
C GLY A 192 -17.86 -14.51 -22.43
N GLN A 193 -18.71 -13.53 -22.72
CA GLN A 193 -18.52 -12.14 -22.35
C GLN A 193 -18.60 -11.94 -20.82
N VAL A 194 -19.61 -12.55 -20.18
CA VAL A 194 -19.79 -12.50 -18.73
C VAL A 194 -18.60 -13.14 -18.01
N MET A 195 -18.18 -14.32 -18.47
CA MET A 195 -17.05 -15.03 -17.88
C MET A 195 -15.73 -14.24 -18.05
N GLY A 196 -15.58 -13.52 -19.16
CA GLY A 196 -14.40 -12.69 -19.45
C GLY A 196 -14.32 -11.50 -18.52
N LEU A 197 -15.46 -10.85 -18.29
CA LEU A 197 -15.57 -9.73 -17.39
C LEU A 197 -15.35 -10.13 -15.93
N LEU A 198 -15.85 -11.30 -15.51
CA LEU A 198 -15.59 -11.86 -14.18
C LEU A 198 -14.12 -12.19 -13.98
N LEU A 199 -13.46 -12.83 -14.95
CA LEU A 199 -12.03 -13.10 -14.87
C LEU A 199 -11.23 -11.80 -14.77
N LEU A 200 -11.57 -10.80 -15.58
CA LEU A 200 -10.93 -9.47 -15.52
C LEU A 200 -11.15 -8.80 -14.16
N LEU A 201 -12.36 -8.90 -13.58
CA LEU A 201 -12.64 -8.40 -12.23
C LEU A 201 -11.73 -9.06 -11.18
N LEU A 202 -11.61 -10.39 -11.23
CA LEU A 202 -10.72 -11.13 -10.33
C LEU A 202 -9.26 -10.70 -10.49
N THR A 203 -8.82 -10.41 -11.72
CA THR A 203 -7.46 -9.90 -11.96
C THR A 203 -7.26 -8.48 -11.43
N LEU A 204 -8.30 -7.64 -11.46
CA LEU A 204 -8.25 -6.32 -10.85
C LEU A 204 -8.19 -6.40 -9.34
N LEU A 205 -8.96 -7.30 -8.73
CA LEU A 205 -8.92 -7.52 -7.29
C LEU A 205 -7.55 -8.06 -6.85
N SER A 206 -6.94 -8.96 -7.62
CA SER A 206 -5.59 -9.46 -7.31
C SER A 206 -4.52 -8.37 -7.46
N LEU A 207 -4.65 -7.47 -8.45
CA LEU A 207 -3.79 -6.30 -8.61
C LEU A 207 -3.99 -5.28 -7.48
N ALA A 208 -5.22 -5.00 -7.09
CA ALA A 208 -5.52 -4.11 -5.97
C ALA A 208 -4.95 -4.67 -4.66
N TRP A 209 -5.06 -5.99 -4.44
CA TRP A 209 -4.44 -6.67 -3.31
C TRP A 209 -2.91 -6.57 -3.37
N ALA A 210 -2.30 -6.78 -4.54
CA ALA A 210 -0.86 -6.62 -4.75
C ALA A 210 -0.41 -5.17 -4.44
N TRP A 211 -1.18 -4.18 -4.90
CA TRP A 211 -0.91 -2.77 -4.64
C TRP A 211 -0.93 -2.44 -3.15
N LEU A 212 -1.96 -2.91 -2.45
CA LEU A 212 -2.17 -2.69 -1.02
C LEU A 212 -1.09 -3.36 -0.16
N SER A 213 -0.68 -4.58 -0.55
CA SER A 213 0.42 -5.29 0.11
C SER A 213 1.79 -4.63 -0.12
N HIS A 214 1.98 -3.97 -1.27
CA HIS A 214 3.24 -3.30 -1.63
C HIS A 214 3.39 -1.89 -1.03
N HIS A 215 2.37 -1.04 -1.11
CA HIS A 215 2.41 0.33 -0.57
C HIS A 215 2.06 0.40 0.92
N GLY A 216 1.51 -0.70 1.47
CA GLY A 216 1.15 -0.85 2.88
C GLY A 216 -0.08 -0.03 3.28
N TYR A 217 -0.90 -0.58 4.17
CA TYR A 217 -2.05 0.10 4.77
C TYR A 217 -1.70 1.43 5.48
N VAL A 218 -0.42 1.68 5.77
CA VAL A 218 0.06 2.88 6.45
C VAL A 218 0.00 4.11 5.54
N SER A 219 0.34 3.98 4.26
CA SER A 219 0.27 5.09 3.30
C SER A 219 -1.17 5.50 3.01
N VAL A 220 -2.07 4.52 2.91
CA VAL A 220 -3.51 4.76 2.75
C VAL A 220 -4.11 5.42 4.00
N ARG A 221 -3.71 4.98 5.22
CA ARG A 221 -4.14 5.63 6.47
C ARG A 221 -3.58 7.04 6.64
N ALA A 222 -2.35 7.29 6.19
CA ALA A 222 -1.76 8.62 6.19
C ALA A 222 -2.51 9.56 5.23
N LEU A 223 -2.77 9.10 4.00
CA LEU A 223 -3.56 9.84 3.00
C LEU A 223 -4.99 10.14 3.49
N LEU A 224 -5.63 9.16 4.14
CA LEU A 224 -6.96 9.35 4.75
C LEU A 224 -6.93 10.33 5.93
N ARG A 225 -5.84 10.38 6.71
CA ARG A 225 -5.65 11.38 7.76
C ARG A 225 -5.43 12.78 7.17
N GLU A 226 -4.65 12.90 6.11
CA GLU A 226 -4.42 14.17 5.40
C GLU A 226 -5.69 14.71 4.73
N LEU A 227 -6.52 13.83 4.17
CA LEU A 227 -7.85 14.22 3.65
C LEU A 227 -8.84 14.57 4.77
N GLY A 228 -8.63 14.04 5.98
CA GLY A 228 -9.45 14.31 7.16
C GLY A 228 -9.02 15.55 7.96
N SER A 229 -7.77 16.01 7.79
CA SER A 229 -7.35 17.33 8.29
C SER A 229 -7.89 18.39 7.33
N GLY A 230 -9.00 19.02 7.70
CA GLY A 230 -9.54 20.17 6.97
C GLY A 230 -8.50 21.28 6.80
N PRO A 231 -8.62 22.11 5.76
CA PRO A 231 -7.69 23.22 5.55
C PRO A 231 -7.72 24.15 6.76
N VAL A 232 -6.54 24.45 7.30
CA VAL A 232 -6.30 25.52 8.28
C VAL A 232 -6.46 26.88 7.60
#